data_AF-A0A6B3H5G5-F1
#
_entry.id   AF-A0A6B3H5G5-F1
#
_cell.length_a   1.000
_cell.length_b   1.000
_cell.length_c   1.000
_cell.angle_alpha   90.00
_cell.angle_beta   90.00
_cell.angle_gamma   90.00
#
_symmetry.space_group_name_H-M   'P 1'
#
loop_
_entity.id
_entity.type
_entity.pdbx_description
1 polymer ?
#
loop_
_entity_poly.entity_id
_entity_poly.type
_entity_poly.pdbx_seq_one_letter_code
_entity_poly.pdbx_strand_id
1 'polypeptide(L)' 'EMKLDTKDASVTAEVSIGKDGDGFGLAVIMRVELPDSLAGETGQKLVEATHAYCPYSKATRGNIDVELVIE' A
#
# COMPACT_ATOMS: atom_id res chain seq x y z
N GLU A 1 11.28 10.60 -10.96
CA GLU A 1 10.89 10.92 -9.57
C GLU A 1 9.93 12.09 -9.57
N MET A 2 8.88 12.05 -8.73
CA MET A 2 7.80 13.06 -8.73
C MET A 2 8.13 14.33 -7.90
N LYS A 3 9.28 14.37 -7.19
CA LYS A 3 9.76 15.53 -6.39
C LYS A 3 8.67 16.18 -5.50
N LEU A 4 7.89 15.33 -4.83
CA LEU A 4 6.82 15.75 -3.91
C LEU A 4 7.36 15.77 -2.47
N ASP A 5 6.85 16.67 -1.62
CA ASP A 5 7.16 16.67 -0.20
C ASP A 5 6.23 15.69 0.54
N THR A 6 6.82 14.69 1.20
CA THR A 6 6.11 13.59 1.86
C THR A 6 6.51 13.46 3.34
N LYS A 7 7.06 14.51 3.95
CA LYS A 7 7.65 14.43 5.30
C LYS A 7 6.68 13.94 6.40
N ASP A 8 5.40 14.24 6.25
CA ASP A 8 4.36 13.85 7.22
C ASP A 8 3.53 12.66 6.74
N ALA A 9 3.95 11.98 5.67
CA ALA A 9 3.27 10.78 5.20
C ALA A 9 3.52 9.60 6.15
N SER A 10 2.47 8.83 6.42
CA SER A 10 2.50 7.66 7.30
C SER A 10 1.83 6.47 6.60
N VAL A 11 2.23 5.25 6.97
CA VAL A 11 1.66 4.02 6.41
C VAL A 11 1.41 3.02 7.52
N THR A 12 0.17 2.57 7.66
CA THR A 12 -0.23 1.47 8.54
C THR A 12 -0.54 0.23 7.70
N ALA A 13 0.08 -0.90 8.05
CA ALA A 13 -0.17 -2.19 7.41
C ALA A 13 -0.95 -3.10 8.37
N GLU A 14 -2.19 -3.39 8.03
CA GLU A 14 -3.03 -4.37 8.75
C GLU A 14 -2.89 -5.73 8.07
N VAL A 15 -2.22 -6.67 8.73
CA VAL A 15 -1.98 -8.01 8.18
C VAL A 15 -2.92 -9.00 8.84
N SER A 16 -3.71 -9.68 8.02
CA SER A 16 -4.60 -10.77 8.44
C SER A 16 -4.04 -12.12 8.02
N ILE A 17 -4.36 -13.16 8.79
CA ILE A 17 -4.04 -14.55 8.49
C ILE A 17 -5.32 -15.37 8.53
N GLY A 18 -5.50 -16.23 7.54
CA GLY A 18 -6.67 -17.10 7.41
C GLY A 18 -6.31 -18.45 6.82
N LYS A 19 -7.28 -19.37 6.80
CA LYS A 19 -7.11 -20.66 6.14
C LYS A 19 -7.10 -20.46 4.62
N ASP A 20 -6.14 -21.07 3.95
CA ASP A 20 -6.04 -21.09 2.48
C ASP A 20 -5.65 -22.50 2.02
N GLY A 21 -6.59 -23.21 1.39
CA GLY A 21 -6.46 -24.63 1.05
C GLY A 21 -6.10 -25.50 2.28
N ASP A 22 -4.97 -26.22 2.15
CA ASP A 22 -4.40 -27.07 3.21
C ASP A 22 -3.43 -26.32 4.14
N GLY A 23 -3.30 -24.99 3.97
CA GLY A 23 -2.38 -24.13 4.73
C GLY A 23 -3.02 -22.82 5.20
N PHE A 24 -2.18 -21.79 5.32
CA PHE A 24 -2.58 -20.44 5.71
C PHE A 24 -2.21 -19.43 4.62
N GLY A 25 -3.12 -18.48 4.38
CA GLY A 25 -2.91 -17.33 3.52
C GLY A 25 -2.85 -16.04 4.34
N LEU A 26 -2.25 -15.02 3.75
CA LEU A 26 -2.25 -13.66 4.29
C LEU A 26 -3.09 -12.76 3.38
N ALA A 27 -3.65 -11.70 3.96
CA ALA A 27 -4.19 -10.56 3.21
C ALA A 27 -3.84 -9.27 3.97
N VAL A 28 -3.63 -8.18 3.23
CA VAL A 28 -3.11 -6.93 3.79
C VAL A 28 -3.96 -5.73 3.38
N ILE A 29 -4.29 -4.87 4.34
CA ILE A 29 -4.81 -3.53 4.08
C ILE A 29 -3.69 -2.53 4.40
N MET A 30 -3.30 -1.72 3.42
CA MET A 30 -2.33 -0.65 3.58
C MET A 30 -3.07 0.68 3.63
N ARG A 31 -3.12 1.30 4.82
CA ARG A 31 -3.64 2.65 5.01
C ARG A 31 -2.50 3.65 4.86
N VAL A 32 -2.66 4.57 3.92
CA VAL A 32 -1.67 5.59 3.60
C VAL A 32 -2.24 6.93 3.98
N GLU A 33 -1.64 7.56 4.98
CA GLU A 33 -1.91 8.95 5.32
C GLU A 33 -0.92 9.82 4.54
N LEU A 34 -1.46 10.76 3.77
CA LEU A 34 -0.66 11.72 3.03
C LEU A 34 -0.85 13.14 3.60
N PRO A 35 0.14 14.03 3.47
CA PRO A 35 -0.07 15.44 3.72
C PRO A 35 -1.23 16.00 2.89
N ASP A 36 -2.01 16.94 3.44
CA ASP A 36 -3.14 17.58 2.75
C ASP A 36 -2.77 18.16 1.37
N SER A 37 -1.51 18.61 1.21
CA SER A 37 -0.97 19.13 -0.05
C SER A 37 -0.92 18.09 -1.18
N LEU A 38 -1.04 16.81 -0.85
CA LEU A 38 -1.04 15.68 -1.76
C LEU A 38 -2.42 15.01 -1.90
N ALA A 39 -3.47 15.62 -1.34
CA ALA A 39 -4.83 15.10 -1.46
C ALA A 39 -5.29 14.96 -2.93
N GLY A 40 -6.10 13.94 -3.20
CA GLY A 40 -6.68 13.67 -4.51
C GLY A 40 -5.74 12.95 -5.48
N GLU A 41 -5.84 13.27 -6.77
CA GLU A 41 -5.25 12.47 -7.85
C GLU A 41 -3.71 12.39 -7.78
N THR A 42 -3.04 13.44 -7.30
CA THR A 42 -1.58 13.47 -7.16
C THR A 42 -1.10 12.45 -6.14
N GLY A 43 -1.72 12.40 -4.96
CA GLY A 43 -1.43 11.42 -3.92
C GLY A 43 -1.73 10.00 -4.38
N GLN A 44 -2.86 9.81 -5.07
CA GLN A 44 -3.21 8.51 -5.63
C GLN A 44 -2.14 7.99 -6.60
N LYS A 45 -1.71 8.82 -7.56
CA LYS A 45 -0.62 8.45 -8.50
C LYS A 45 0.69 8.16 -7.79
N LEU A 46 1.02 8.90 -6.73
CA LEU A 46 2.22 8.67 -5.94
C LEU A 46 2.18 7.29 -5.25
N VAL A 47 1.06 6.95 -4.62
CA VAL A 47 0.87 5.68 -3.91
C VAL A 47 0.88 4.50 -4.88
N GLU A 48 0.15 4.59 -5.99
CA GLU A 48 0.12 3.55 -7.03
C GLU A 48 1.52 3.32 -7.64
N ALA A 49 2.23 4.39 -7.98
CA ALA A 49 3.59 4.29 -8.49
C ALA A 49 4.50 3.60 -7.45
N THR A 50 4.43 4.01 -6.18
CA THR A 50 5.26 3.45 -5.11
C THR A 50 4.97 1.96 -4.89
N HIS A 51 3.70 1.55 -4.92
CA HIS A 51 3.30 0.15 -4.82
C HIS A 51 3.85 -0.69 -5.99
N ALA A 52 4.02 -0.10 -7.17
CA ALA A 52 4.66 -0.78 -8.30
C ALA A 52 6.16 -1.06 -8.07
N TYR A 53 6.85 -0.21 -7.29
CA TYR A 53 8.30 -0.30 -7.06
C TYR A 53 8.70 -1.01 -5.76
N CYS A 54 7.88 -0.92 -4.71
CA CYS A 54 8.15 -1.47 -3.39
C CYS A 54 8.54 -2.97 -3.46
N PRO A 55 9.70 -3.37 -2.89
CA PRO A 55 10.14 -4.77 -2.93
C PRO A 55 9.13 -5.76 -2.33
N TYR A 56 8.46 -5.39 -1.23
CA TYR A 56 7.42 -6.22 -0.62
C TYR A 56 6.24 -6.41 -1.56
N SER A 57 5.72 -5.31 -2.13
CA SER A 57 4.61 -5.36 -3.09
C SER A 57 4.95 -6.16 -4.35
N LYS A 58 6.20 -6.13 -4.80
CA LYS A 58 6.67 -7.00 -5.91
C LYS A 58 6.72 -8.47 -5.50
N ALA A 59 7.22 -8.78 -4.31
CA ALA A 59 7.34 -10.14 -3.81
C ALA A 59 5.98 -10.82 -3.59
N THR A 60 4.96 -10.06 -3.20
CA THR A 60 3.64 -10.58 -2.86
C THR A 60 2.62 -10.52 -4.00
N ARG A 61 2.96 -9.87 -5.12
CA ARG A 61 2.03 -9.64 -6.24
C ARG A 61 1.48 -10.95 -6.80
N GLY A 62 0.15 -11.04 -6.84
CA GLY A 62 -0.57 -12.21 -7.36
C GLY A 62 -0.63 -13.40 -6.40
N ASN A 63 0.01 -13.30 -5.23
CA ASN A 63 0.02 -14.36 -4.22
C ASN A 63 -0.91 -14.06 -3.03
N ILE A 64 -1.08 -12.78 -2.69
CA ILE A 64 -1.98 -12.33 -1.62
C ILE A 64 -2.77 -11.10 -2.08
N ASP A 65 -3.93 -10.91 -1.48
CA ASP A 65 -4.72 -9.69 -1.66
C ASP A 65 -4.10 -8.55 -0.87
N VAL A 66 -3.90 -7.42 -1.56
CA VAL A 66 -3.41 -6.17 -0.95
C VAL A 66 -4.33 -5.04 -1.36
N GLU A 67 -5.00 -4.44 -0.39
CA GLU A 67 -5.85 -3.26 -0.56
C GLU A 67 -5.06 -2.01 -0.19
N LEU A 68 -5.18 -0.94 -1.00
CA LEU A 68 -4.60 0.37 -0.72
C LEU A 68 -5.74 1.33 -0.37
N VAL A 69 -5.69 1.90 0.82
CA VAL A 69 -6.63 2.93 1.30
C VAL A 69 -5.83 4.21 1.51
N ILE A 70 -6.25 5.30 0.88
CA ILE A 70 -5.66 6.62 1.09
C ILE A 70 -6.63 7.41 1.98
N GLU A 71 -6.14 7.91 3.10
CA GLU A 71 -6.91 8.67 4.09
C GLU A 71 -6.79 10.19 3.88
#